data_AF-A0A800FXC9-F1
#
_entry.id   AF-A0A800FXC9-F1
#
_cell.length_a   1.000
_cell.length_b   1.000
_cell.length_c   1.000
_cell.angle_alpha   90.00
_cell.angle_beta   90.00
_cell.angle_gamma   90.00
#
_symmetry.space_group_name_H-M   'P 1'
#
loop_
_entity.id
_entity.type
_entity.pdbx_description
1 polymer ?
#
loop_
_entity_poly.entity_id
_entity_poly.type
_entity_poly.pdbx_seq_one_letter_code
_entity_poly.pdbx_strand_id
1 'polypeptide(L)'
;MKIKVYIVTYNHSAFMNRNLFSLFMSDMSKHDVEVFVINNHTNFSIQDTYKDKVTVLHNTLRPDWSTGHLTRNWNQALVNGFKDLDNPDCDIVVHAQDDLDWAPNWANFLVEQHETYDFINIGTGDAACSYTPEAVRKIGLWDERFCAIGYHVADYHIRAVKYHGAKSSINDLGHGRVWNPVEGNVGRFEQHHGGNSNVVFAPKHDDSRKGQHDTSSLYHPYNEQVFTHKWADKSFVGAWSFTDAAQIPAMQNQQYVTYPYFETHFTKDGHPCYAMPCRSRLDA
;
A
#
# COMPACT_ATOMS: atom_id res chain seq x y z
N MET A 1 7.99 -20.10 0.76
CA MET A 1 7.66 -18.74 0.33
C MET A 1 7.98 -17.81 1.48
N LYS A 2 8.81 -16.80 1.25
CA LYS A 2 9.21 -15.81 2.24
C LYS A 2 8.32 -14.56 2.11
N ILE A 3 7.73 -14.14 3.22
CA ILE A 3 6.81 -13.01 3.29
C ILE A 3 7.42 -11.93 4.20
N LYS A 4 7.37 -10.67 3.78
CA LYS A 4 7.71 -9.54 4.64
C LYS A 4 6.50 -8.65 4.87
N VAL A 5 6.16 -8.44 6.13
CA VAL A 5 5.02 -7.59 6.54
C VAL A 5 5.56 -6.26 7.06
N TYR A 6 5.06 -5.16 6.51
CA TYR A 6 5.39 -3.79 6.92
C TYR A 6 4.15 -3.09 7.46
N ILE A 7 4.17 -2.74 8.75
CA ILE A 7 3.06 -2.02 9.38
C ILE A 7 3.49 -0.57 9.61
N VAL A 8 2.73 0.39 9.11
CA VAL A 8 2.98 1.82 9.35
C VAL A 8 2.24 2.29 10.59
N THR A 9 2.91 3.03 11.46
CA THR A 9 2.28 3.63 12.65
C THR A 9 2.66 5.09 12.84
N TYR A 10 1.79 5.83 13.51
CA TYR A 10 1.99 7.23 13.87
C TYR A 10 1.30 7.53 15.22
N ASN A 11 2.11 7.70 16.27
CA ASN A 11 1.67 8.12 17.61
C ASN A 11 0.48 7.32 18.19
N HIS A 12 0.41 6.01 17.93
CA HIS A 12 -0.71 5.17 18.37
C HIS A 12 -0.26 3.77 18.84
N SER A 13 0.40 3.72 19.99
CA SER A 13 0.86 2.44 20.56
C SER A 13 -0.27 1.44 20.82
N ALA A 14 -1.48 1.89 21.18
CA ALA A 14 -2.62 1.00 21.42
C ALA A 14 -3.04 0.23 20.16
N PHE A 15 -3.21 0.92 19.03
CA PHE A 15 -3.56 0.27 17.76
C PHE A 15 -2.42 -0.63 17.28
N MET A 16 -1.18 -0.13 17.30
CA MET A 16 -0.01 -0.92 16.92
C MET A 16 0.09 -2.23 17.72
N ASN A 17 -0.09 -2.20 19.04
CA ASN A 17 -0.02 -3.43 19.86
C ASN A 17 -1.20 -4.38 19.61
N ARG A 18 -2.40 -3.86 19.33
CA ARG A 18 -3.55 -4.69 18.93
C ARG A 18 -3.31 -5.39 17.58
N ASN A 19 -2.77 -4.65 16.62
CA ASN A 19 -2.39 -5.18 15.31
C ASN A 19 -1.35 -6.29 15.45
N LEU A 20 -0.26 -6.04 16.18
CA LEU A 20 0.76 -7.07 16.46
C LEU A 20 0.18 -8.29 17.18
N PHE A 21 -0.71 -8.08 18.16
CA PHE A 21 -1.37 -9.19 18.84
C PHE A 21 -2.13 -10.09 17.86
N SER A 22 -3.00 -9.53 17.02
CA SER A 22 -3.76 -10.32 16.05
C SER A 22 -2.86 -10.97 14.99
N LEU A 23 -1.81 -10.27 14.55
CA LEU A 23 -0.81 -10.81 13.61
C LEU A 23 -0.10 -12.04 14.21
N PHE A 24 0.44 -11.94 15.42
CA PHE A 24 1.17 -13.05 16.05
C PHE A 24 0.28 -14.20 16.54
N MET A 25 -1.03 -13.98 16.66
CA MET A 25 -2.02 -15.02 16.95
C MET A 25 -2.54 -15.75 15.69
N SER A 26 -2.11 -15.32 14.50
CA SER A 26 -2.53 -15.90 13.22
C SER A 26 -1.70 -17.12 12.79
N ASP A 27 -1.99 -17.61 11.59
CA ASP A 27 -1.26 -18.66 10.89
C ASP A 27 0.10 -18.25 10.32
N MET A 28 0.58 -17.03 10.57
CA MET A 28 1.87 -16.54 10.06
C MET A 28 3.05 -17.47 10.41
N SER A 29 2.99 -18.18 11.54
CA SER A 29 4.03 -19.12 11.98
C SER A 29 4.18 -20.35 11.08
N LYS A 30 3.23 -20.59 10.17
CA LYS A 30 3.30 -21.65 9.15
C LYS A 30 4.11 -21.24 7.92
N HIS A 31 4.52 -19.98 7.83
CA HIS A 31 5.28 -19.40 6.73
C HIS A 31 6.57 -18.76 7.25
N ASP A 32 7.52 -18.51 6.35
CA ASP A 32 8.71 -17.73 6.66
C ASP A 32 8.34 -16.24 6.60
N VAL A 33 7.94 -15.68 7.74
CA VAL A 33 7.44 -14.30 7.84
C VAL A 33 8.36 -13.43 8.69
N GLU A 34 8.83 -12.33 8.10
CA GLU A 34 9.52 -11.24 8.81
C GLU A 34 8.57 -10.04 9.01
N VAL A 35 8.59 -9.43 10.19
CA VAL A 35 7.70 -8.32 10.54
C VAL A 35 8.51 -7.05 10.79
N PHE A 36 8.09 -5.98 10.11
CA PHE A 36 8.69 -4.65 10.17
C PHE A 36 7.65 -3.63 10.61
N VAL A 37 8.06 -2.68 11.44
CA VAL A 37 7.24 -1.53 11.82
C VAL A 37 7.90 -0.26 11.29
N ILE A 38 7.20 0.47 10.42
CA ILE A 38 7.62 1.79 9.95
C ILE A 38 7.07 2.84 10.91
N ASN A 39 7.93 3.32 11.82
CA ASN A 39 7.58 4.32 12.81
C ASN A 39 7.77 5.74 12.26
N ASN A 40 6.69 6.52 12.26
CA ASN A 40 6.66 7.89 11.75
C ASN A 40 6.56 8.98 12.82
N HIS A 41 6.80 8.67 14.10
CA HIS A 41 6.65 9.62 15.19
C HIS A 41 7.66 9.37 16.32
N THR A 42 8.09 10.42 17.01
CA THR A 42 9.05 10.29 18.13
C THR A 42 8.44 9.60 19.35
N ASN A 43 7.16 9.86 19.63
CA ASN A 43 6.38 9.11 20.61
C ASN A 43 5.96 7.75 20.04
N PHE A 44 6.79 6.73 20.29
CA PHE A 44 6.58 5.36 19.83
C PHE A 44 6.86 4.36 20.95
N SER A 45 5.97 3.37 21.09
CA SER A 45 6.18 2.23 21.96
C SER A 45 5.41 1.00 21.47
N ILE A 46 6.01 -0.17 21.66
CA ILE A 46 5.40 -1.49 21.51
C ILE A 46 5.66 -2.29 22.79
N GLN A 47 4.79 -3.26 23.08
CA GLN A 47 4.93 -4.15 24.23
C GLN A 47 6.22 -4.97 24.14
N ASP A 48 6.83 -5.24 25.29
CA ASP A 48 8.12 -5.94 25.37
C ASP A 48 8.11 -7.31 24.69
N THR A 49 6.97 -8.01 24.69
CA THR A 49 6.81 -9.33 24.04
C THR A 49 7.03 -9.31 22.52
N TYR A 50 6.99 -8.12 21.88
CA TYR A 50 7.19 -7.96 20.44
C TYR A 50 8.55 -7.36 20.07
N LYS A 51 9.30 -6.78 21.02
CA LYS A 51 10.54 -6.04 20.73
C LYS A 51 11.60 -6.87 20.00
N ASP A 52 11.71 -8.15 20.34
CA ASP A 52 12.67 -9.07 19.72
C ASP A 52 12.07 -9.85 18.53
N LYS A 53 10.80 -9.58 18.19
CA LYS A 53 10.06 -10.26 17.11
C LYS A 53 9.83 -9.37 15.89
N VAL A 54 10.06 -8.07 16.01
CA VAL A 54 9.82 -7.10 14.94
C VAL A 54 11.06 -6.22 14.75
N THR A 55 11.33 -5.83 13.50
CA THR A 55 12.34 -4.81 13.19
C THR A 55 11.65 -3.45 13.06
N VAL A 56 12.11 -2.45 13.81
CA VAL A 56 11.54 -1.10 13.75
C VAL A 56 12.40 -0.20 12.85
N LEU A 57 11.77 0.39 11.83
CA LEU A 57 12.35 1.38 10.93
C LEU A 57 11.89 2.77 11.36
N HIS A 58 12.78 3.54 11.97
CA HIS A 58 12.48 4.88 12.47
C HIS A 58 12.67 5.95 11.37
N ASN A 59 11.58 6.61 10.96
CA ASN A 59 11.62 7.75 10.05
C ASN A 59 11.96 9.05 10.82
N THR A 60 13.19 9.16 11.30
CA THR A 60 13.67 10.24 12.18
C THR A 60 13.67 11.63 11.55
N LEU A 61 13.59 11.73 10.22
CA LEU A 61 13.51 13.01 9.49
C LEU A 61 12.08 13.52 9.32
N ARG A 62 11.07 12.71 9.66
CA ARG A 62 9.67 13.14 9.57
C ARG A 62 9.34 13.99 10.81
N PRO A 63 8.81 15.21 10.64
CA PRO A 63 8.39 16.01 11.78
C PRO A 63 7.11 15.44 12.39
N ASP A 64 7.02 15.46 13.72
CA ASP A 64 5.87 14.95 14.47
C ASP A 64 4.55 15.65 14.16
N TRP A 65 4.57 16.85 13.58
CA TRP A 65 3.35 17.56 13.16
C TRP A 65 2.89 17.23 11.73
N SER A 66 3.63 16.39 10.99
CA SER A 66 3.26 16.01 9.61
C SER A 66 2.16 14.93 9.59
N THR A 67 1.08 15.24 8.88
CA THR A 67 -0.17 14.45 8.87
C THR A 67 -0.21 13.32 7.84
N GLY A 68 0.89 12.98 7.17
CA GLY A 68 0.90 11.83 6.28
C GLY A 68 1.98 11.90 5.23
N HIS A 69 2.42 10.73 4.77
CA HIS A 69 3.11 10.53 3.49
C HIS A 69 3.11 9.02 3.16
N LEU A 70 1.93 8.39 3.17
CA LEU A 70 1.80 6.93 3.09
C LEU A 70 2.51 6.33 1.87
N THR A 71 2.49 7.03 0.73
CA THR A 71 3.25 6.68 -0.48
C THR A 71 4.73 6.40 -0.23
N ARG A 72 5.40 7.20 0.61
CA ARG A 72 6.81 6.99 0.99
C ARG A 72 6.99 5.76 1.87
N ASN A 73 6.05 5.52 2.78
CA ASN A 73 6.10 4.35 3.66
C ASN A 73 5.88 3.06 2.85
N TRP A 74 4.97 3.07 1.89
CA TRP A 74 4.73 1.94 1.00
C TRP A 74 5.90 1.71 0.05
N ASN A 75 6.52 2.77 -0.48
CA ASN A 75 7.76 2.61 -1.25
C ASN A 75 8.90 2.12 -0.38
N GLN A 76 9.03 2.58 0.87
CA GLN A 76 9.99 2.06 1.84
C GLN A 76 9.77 0.57 2.11
N ALA A 77 8.52 0.10 2.19
CA ALA A 77 8.20 -1.32 2.31
C ALA A 77 8.62 -2.12 1.07
N LEU A 78 8.27 -1.66 -0.14
CA LEU A 78 8.60 -2.36 -1.38
C LEU A 78 10.11 -2.41 -1.64
N VAL A 79 10.80 -1.28 -1.46
CA VAL A 79 12.25 -1.16 -1.70
C VAL A 79 13.04 -1.97 -0.67
N ASN A 80 12.74 -1.87 0.63
CA ASN A 80 13.45 -2.68 1.65
C ASN A 80 13.01 -4.16 1.64
N GLY A 81 11.77 -4.41 1.22
CA GLY A 81 11.18 -5.73 1.17
C GLY A 81 11.84 -6.59 0.12
N PHE A 82 11.76 -6.17 -1.13
CA PHE A 82 12.34 -6.90 -2.26
C PHE A 82 13.84 -6.67 -2.42
N LYS A 83 14.34 -5.46 -2.13
CA LYS A 83 15.74 -4.99 -2.32
C LYS A 83 16.22 -4.95 -3.78
N ASP A 84 15.99 -6.02 -4.51
CA ASP A 84 16.34 -6.22 -5.91
C ASP A 84 15.15 -6.96 -6.55
N LEU A 85 14.66 -6.52 -7.71
CA LEU A 85 13.52 -7.21 -8.31
C LEU A 85 13.95 -8.45 -9.10
N ASP A 86 15.18 -8.46 -9.64
CA ASP A 86 15.73 -9.59 -10.40
C ASP A 86 16.15 -10.75 -9.48
N ASN A 87 16.62 -10.44 -8.27
CA ASN A 87 16.90 -11.41 -7.19
C ASN A 87 16.25 -10.98 -5.87
N PRO A 88 14.93 -11.11 -5.73
CA PRO A 88 14.20 -10.55 -4.60
C PRO A 88 14.49 -11.25 -3.29
N ASP A 89 14.63 -10.46 -2.22
CA ASP A 89 14.93 -10.94 -0.85
C ASP A 89 13.71 -11.59 -0.18
N CYS A 90 12.52 -11.48 -0.78
CA CYS A 90 11.30 -12.17 -0.39
C CYS A 90 10.37 -12.36 -1.60
N ASP A 91 9.43 -13.29 -1.48
CA ASP A 91 8.46 -13.59 -2.54
C ASP A 91 7.25 -12.65 -2.48
N ILE A 92 6.84 -12.27 -1.26
CA ILE A 92 5.69 -11.41 -1.01
C ILE A 92 6.09 -10.27 -0.06
N VAL A 93 5.71 -9.05 -0.44
CA VAL A 93 5.65 -7.90 0.49
C VAL A 93 4.19 -7.62 0.80
N VAL A 94 3.84 -7.56 2.07
CA VAL A 94 2.57 -7.04 2.56
C VAL A 94 2.83 -5.73 3.27
N HIS A 95 2.07 -4.70 2.97
CA HIS A 95 2.03 -3.50 3.81
C HIS A 95 0.62 -3.29 4.38
N ALA A 96 0.56 -2.70 5.57
CA ALA A 96 -0.66 -2.53 6.33
C ALA A 96 -0.62 -1.29 7.23
N GLN A 97 -1.78 -0.72 7.52
CA GLN A 97 -1.96 0.31 8.55
C GLN A 97 -2.02 -0.30 9.96
N ASP A 98 -1.66 0.48 10.97
CA ASP A 98 -1.59 0.05 12.38
C ASP A 98 -2.94 -0.20 13.05
N ASP A 99 -4.03 0.29 12.49
CA ASP A 99 -5.38 0.18 13.04
C ASP A 99 -6.17 -1.00 12.48
N LEU A 100 -5.50 -2.01 11.94
CA LEU A 100 -6.12 -3.24 11.44
C LEU A 100 -6.02 -4.42 12.43
N ASP A 101 -6.94 -5.36 12.30
CA ASP A 101 -6.89 -6.68 12.94
C ASP A 101 -6.73 -7.77 11.88
N TRP A 102 -5.74 -8.65 12.06
CA TRP A 102 -5.46 -9.74 11.13
C TRP A 102 -6.41 -10.93 11.34
N ALA A 103 -6.87 -11.52 10.23
CA ALA A 103 -7.63 -12.75 10.25
C ALA A 103 -6.74 -13.95 10.62
N PRO A 104 -7.24 -15.00 11.29
CA PRO A 104 -6.41 -16.12 11.72
C PRO A 104 -5.71 -16.89 10.59
N ASN A 105 -6.23 -16.84 9.36
CA ASN A 105 -5.74 -17.58 8.18
C ASN A 105 -5.15 -16.69 7.07
N TRP A 106 -4.79 -15.45 7.38
CA TRP A 106 -4.39 -14.46 6.37
C TRP A 106 -3.20 -14.89 5.53
N ALA A 107 -2.20 -15.55 6.12
CA ALA A 107 -0.97 -15.85 5.42
C ALA A 107 -1.21 -16.93 4.37
N ASN A 108 -1.90 -18.02 4.75
CA ASN A 108 -2.31 -19.06 3.79
C ASN A 108 -3.19 -18.50 2.68
N PHE A 109 -4.15 -17.64 3.04
CA PHE A 109 -5.05 -17.05 2.06
C PHE A 109 -4.28 -16.21 1.03
N LEU A 110 -3.37 -15.32 1.46
CA LEU A 110 -2.59 -14.50 0.53
C LEU A 110 -1.68 -15.36 -0.36
N VAL A 111 -1.04 -16.40 0.20
CA VAL A 111 -0.20 -17.32 -0.59
C VAL A 111 -1.02 -17.99 -1.69
N GLU A 112 -2.23 -18.47 -1.39
CA GLU A 112 -3.14 -19.07 -2.37
C GLU A 112 -3.58 -18.05 -3.42
N GLN A 113 -3.98 -16.83 -3.01
CA GLN A 113 -4.40 -15.80 -3.98
C GLN A 113 -3.25 -15.35 -4.88
N HIS A 114 -2.00 -15.42 -4.41
CA HIS A 114 -0.83 -15.08 -5.19
C HIS A 114 -0.45 -16.12 -6.27
N GLU A 115 -1.12 -17.28 -6.32
CA GLU A 115 -1.05 -18.17 -7.49
C GLU A 115 -1.75 -17.56 -8.71
N THR A 116 -2.73 -16.68 -8.48
CA THR A 116 -3.50 -16.01 -9.55
C THR A 116 -3.07 -14.57 -9.75
N TYR A 117 -2.94 -13.80 -8.67
CA TYR A 117 -2.71 -12.36 -8.67
C TYR A 117 -1.32 -12.00 -8.20
N ASP A 118 -0.73 -10.98 -8.79
CA ASP A 118 0.55 -10.43 -8.36
C ASP A 118 0.35 -9.26 -7.41
N PHE A 119 -0.76 -8.53 -7.55
CA PHE A 119 -1.16 -7.43 -6.67
C PHE A 119 -2.54 -7.69 -6.07
N ILE A 120 -2.65 -7.56 -4.75
CA ILE A 120 -3.92 -7.69 -4.03
C ILE A 120 -4.06 -6.51 -3.07
N ASN A 121 -5.07 -5.67 -3.28
CA ASN A 121 -5.49 -4.65 -2.33
C ASN A 121 -6.65 -5.15 -1.47
N ILE A 122 -6.62 -4.83 -0.18
CA ILE A 122 -7.54 -5.36 0.83
C ILE A 122 -8.02 -4.23 1.74
N GLY A 123 -9.34 -4.18 1.93
CA GLY A 123 -10.01 -3.19 2.76
C GLY A 123 -10.18 -1.84 2.07
N THR A 124 -10.60 -0.84 2.84
CA THR A 124 -10.87 0.50 2.32
C THR A 124 -9.55 1.24 2.08
N GLY A 125 -9.37 1.76 0.86
CA GLY A 125 -8.17 2.50 0.50
C GLY A 125 -6.93 1.60 0.45
N ASP A 126 -5.85 2.04 1.06
CA ASP A 126 -4.57 1.35 1.23
C ASP A 126 -4.43 0.73 2.63
N ALA A 127 -5.54 0.23 3.18
CA ALA A 127 -5.56 -0.42 4.49
C ALA A 127 -4.52 -1.55 4.55
N ALA A 128 -4.59 -2.51 3.62
CA ALA A 128 -3.51 -3.45 3.38
C ALA A 128 -3.36 -3.76 1.88
N CYS A 129 -2.12 -3.97 1.45
CA CYS A 129 -1.83 -4.44 0.10
C CYS A 129 -0.73 -5.51 0.12
N SER A 130 -0.84 -6.48 -0.79
CA SER A 130 0.12 -7.56 -0.98
C SER A 130 0.66 -7.57 -2.40
N TYR A 131 1.95 -7.83 -2.56
CA TYR A 131 2.69 -7.68 -3.80
C TYR A 131 3.62 -8.87 -4.02
N THR A 132 3.71 -9.33 -5.27
CA THR A 132 4.88 -10.04 -5.80
C THR A 132 5.84 -9.03 -6.46
N PRO A 133 7.09 -9.44 -6.77
CA PRO A 133 8.01 -8.62 -7.57
C PRO A 133 7.44 -8.21 -8.93
N GLU A 134 6.64 -9.07 -9.57
CA GLU A 134 6.00 -8.78 -10.86
C GLU A 134 5.01 -7.63 -10.77
N ALA A 135 4.22 -7.53 -9.69
CA ALA A 135 3.34 -6.38 -9.49
C ALA A 135 4.13 -5.07 -9.51
N VAL A 136 5.27 -5.02 -8.83
CA VAL A 136 6.12 -3.81 -8.81
C VAL A 136 6.65 -3.49 -10.19
N ARG A 137 7.13 -4.49 -10.95
CA ARG A 137 7.65 -4.28 -12.32
C ARG A 137 6.59 -3.77 -13.29
N LYS A 138 5.34 -4.19 -13.14
CA LYS A 138 4.24 -3.85 -14.07
C LYS A 138 3.50 -2.57 -13.68
N ILE A 139 3.35 -2.30 -12.39
CA ILE A 139 2.57 -1.17 -11.88
C ILE A 139 3.47 0.03 -11.58
N GLY A 140 4.68 -0.23 -11.10
CA GLY A 140 5.61 0.75 -10.55
C GLY A 140 5.38 1.02 -9.06
N LEU A 141 6.20 1.92 -8.52
CA LEU A 141 6.10 2.39 -7.13
C LEU A 141 4.91 3.35 -6.93
N TRP A 142 4.56 3.61 -5.67
CA TRP A 142 3.62 4.65 -5.31
C TRP A 142 4.16 6.03 -5.70
N ASP A 143 3.30 6.90 -6.21
CA ASP A 143 3.72 8.22 -6.66
C ASP A 143 3.89 9.16 -5.46
N GLU A 144 5.14 9.46 -5.11
CA GLU A 144 5.46 10.27 -3.92
C GLU A 144 5.09 11.75 -4.05
N ARG A 145 4.59 12.19 -5.21
CA ARG A 145 4.01 13.52 -5.33
C ARG A 145 2.72 13.65 -4.51
N PHE A 146 2.06 12.53 -4.19
CA PHE A 146 0.97 12.51 -3.21
C PHE A 146 1.56 12.50 -1.80
N CYS A 147 1.54 13.68 -1.17
CA CYS A 147 2.27 13.95 0.07
C CYS A 147 1.41 13.95 1.34
N ALA A 148 0.14 13.58 1.22
CA ALA A 148 -0.80 13.41 2.33
C ALA A 148 -1.71 12.18 2.06
N ILE A 149 -2.67 11.91 2.95
CA ILE A 149 -3.68 10.89 2.68
C ILE A 149 -4.60 11.31 1.52
N GLY A 150 -5.33 10.34 0.94
CA GLY A 150 -6.23 10.57 -0.19
C GLY A 150 -5.53 10.59 -1.56
N TYR A 151 -6.30 10.25 -2.60
CA TYR A 151 -5.94 10.20 -4.04
C TYR A 151 -4.80 9.28 -4.49
N HIS A 152 -3.76 9.07 -3.68
CA HIS A 152 -2.65 8.16 -4.01
C HIS A 152 -3.12 6.73 -4.25
N VAL A 153 -4.14 6.28 -3.51
CA VAL A 153 -4.76 4.96 -3.72
C VAL A 153 -5.47 4.88 -5.06
N ALA A 154 -6.25 5.90 -5.42
CA ALA A 154 -6.91 5.97 -6.72
C ALA A 154 -5.87 5.88 -7.85
N ASP A 155 -4.77 6.64 -7.75
CA ASP A 155 -3.67 6.59 -8.72
C ASP A 155 -3.09 5.18 -8.85
N TYR A 156 -2.74 4.56 -7.72
CA TYR A 156 -2.12 3.24 -7.72
C TYR A 156 -3.06 2.18 -8.30
N HIS A 157 -4.34 2.20 -7.88
CA HIS A 157 -5.38 1.30 -8.37
C HIS A 157 -5.60 1.44 -9.87
N ILE A 158 -5.67 2.67 -10.40
CA ILE A 158 -5.83 2.90 -11.83
C ILE A 158 -4.64 2.33 -12.60
N ARG A 159 -3.40 2.52 -12.11
CA ARG A 159 -2.21 1.91 -12.72
C ARG A 159 -2.24 0.39 -12.66
N ALA A 160 -2.67 -0.17 -11.53
CA ALA A 160 -2.81 -1.61 -11.37
C ALA A 160 -3.78 -2.20 -12.41
N VAL A 161 -4.97 -1.61 -12.55
CA VAL A 161 -5.95 -2.04 -13.55
C VAL A 161 -5.42 -1.86 -14.97
N LYS A 162 -4.85 -0.68 -15.28
CA LYS A 162 -4.43 -0.33 -16.64
C LYS A 162 -3.24 -1.15 -17.15
N TYR A 163 -2.26 -1.43 -16.28
CA TYR A 163 -0.98 -2.03 -16.69
C TYR A 163 -0.78 -3.47 -16.22
N HIS A 164 -1.62 -3.94 -15.30
CA HIS A 164 -1.50 -5.28 -14.75
C HIS A 164 -2.82 -6.06 -14.68
N GLY A 165 -3.98 -5.38 -14.76
CA GLY A 165 -5.28 -5.90 -15.17
C GLY A 165 -5.64 -7.24 -14.53
N ALA A 166 -5.60 -8.32 -15.33
CA ALA A 166 -5.97 -9.68 -14.92
C ALA A 166 -5.13 -10.23 -13.74
N LYS A 167 -3.95 -9.65 -13.48
CA LYS A 167 -3.06 -10.02 -12.37
C LYS A 167 -3.19 -9.10 -11.15
N SER A 168 -4.19 -8.24 -11.13
CA SER A 168 -4.50 -7.37 -9.99
C SER A 168 -5.88 -7.67 -9.41
N SER A 169 -5.97 -7.63 -8.08
CA SER A 169 -7.21 -7.67 -7.31
C SER A 169 -7.33 -6.40 -6.44
N ILE A 170 -8.50 -5.76 -6.47
CA ILE A 170 -8.83 -4.54 -5.72
C ILE A 170 -10.15 -4.77 -5.00
N ASN A 171 -10.10 -4.68 -3.67
CA ASN A 171 -11.20 -4.99 -2.76
C ASN A 171 -11.67 -3.76 -1.98
N ASP A 172 -11.58 -2.57 -2.58
CA ASP A 172 -11.88 -1.29 -1.94
C ASP A 172 -13.36 -0.91 -2.04
N LEU A 173 -14.21 -1.65 -1.33
CA LEU A 173 -15.64 -1.37 -1.24
C LEU A 173 -15.93 -0.01 -0.61
N GLY A 174 -15.06 0.48 0.28
CA GLY A 174 -15.25 1.74 0.98
C GLY A 174 -15.25 2.96 0.05
N HIS A 175 -14.49 2.92 -1.05
CA HIS A 175 -14.50 3.93 -2.11
C HIS A 175 -15.27 3.50 -3.36
N GLY A 176 -15.84 2.29 -3.35
CA GLY A 176 -16.54 1.72 -4.50
C GLY A 176 -15.60 1.39 -5.67
N ARG A 177 -14.33 1.09 -5.39
CA ARG A 177 -13.32 0.68 -6.38
C ARG A 177 -13.10 -0.81 -6.28
N VAL A 178 -13.58 -1.55 -7.28
CA VAL A 178 -13.55 -3.02 -7.25
C VAL A 178 -13.09 -3.58 -8.58
N TRP A 179 -12.10 -4.48 -8.52
CA TRP A 179 -11.53 -5.13 -9.69
C TRP A 179 -11.02 -6.52 -9.31
N ASN A 180 -11.51 -7.58 -9.97
CA ASN A 180 -11.22 -8.98 -9.65
C ASN A 180 -11.17 -9.27 -8.12
N PRO A 181 -12.23 -8.94 -7.36
CA PRO A 181 -12.19 -9.05 -5.91
C PRO A 181 -12.02 -10.51 -5.50
N VAL A 182 -11.28 -10.73 -4.42
CA VAL A 182 -11.12 -12.04 -3.79
C VAL A 182 -12.24 -12.26 -2.77
N GLU A 183 -12.49 -13.52 -2.42
CA GLU A 183 -13.53 -13.87 -1.45
C GLU A 183 -13.29 -13.22 -0.08
N GLY A 184 -14.37 -12.95 0.65
CA GLY A 184 -14.33 -12.42 2.01
C GLY A 184 -14.35 -10.90 2.08
N ASN A 185 -14.44 -10.20 0.95
CA ASN A 185 -14.51 -8.74 0.94
C ASN A 185 -15.76 -8.23 1.69
N VAL A 186 -15.54 -7.43 2.73
CA VAL A 186 -16.60 -6.91 3.61
C VAL A 186 -16.66 -5.39 3.52
N GLY A 187 -17.85 -4.87 3.25
CA GLY A 187 -18.13 -3.43 3.22
C GLY A 187 -18.15 -2.80 4.61
N ARG A 188 -18.58 -1.53 4.67
CA ARG A 188 -18.81 -0.86 5.96
C ARG A 188 -20.00 -1.50 6.69
N PHE A 189 -19.77 -1.94 7.92
CA PHE A 189 -20.80 -2.45 8.84
C PHE A 189 -20.73 -1.67 10.16
N GLU A 190 -21.71 -1.83 11.07
CA GLU A 190 -21.81 -1.04 12.31
C GLU A 190 -20.50 -0.99 13.13
N GLN A 191 -19.70 -2.06 13.10
CA GLN A 191 -18.46 -2.22 13.86
C GLN A 191 -17.17 -2.06 13.04
N HIS A 192 -17.24 -1.99 11.70
CA HIS A 192 -16.06 -2.03 10.83
C HIS A 192 -16.14 -1.04 9.66
N HIS A 193 -15.02 -0.40 9.33
CA HIS A 193 -14.85 0.48 8.15
C HIS A 193 -14.63 -0.28 6.83
N GLY A 194 -14.70 -1.61 6.88
CA GLY A 194 -14.45 -2.52 5.77
C GLY A 194 -13.29 -3.46 6.06
N GLY A 195 -12.96 -4.30 5.09
CA GLY A 195 -11.87 -5.27 5.22
C GLY A 195 -12.07 -6.47 4.31
N ASN A 196 -11.36 -7.54 4.60
CA ASN A 196 -11.58 -8.86 4.06
C ASN A 196 -11.49 -9.88 5.19
N SER A 197 -12.52 -10.73 5.32
CA SER A 197 -12.63 -11.69 6.42
C SER A 197 -11.54 -12.73 6.47
N ASN A 198 -10.83 -12.91 5.36
CA ASN A 198 -9.72 -13.84 5.26
C ASN A 198 -8.37 -13.17 5.48
N VAL A 199 -8.28 -11.84 5.58
CA VAL A 199 -6.97 -11.15 5.70
C VAL A 199 -6.92 -10.11 6.80
N VAL A 200 -7.68 -9.03 6.69
CA VAL A 200 -7.68 -7.95 7.69
C VAL A 200 -9.06 -7.30 7.81
N PHE A 201 -9.39 -6.87 9.02
CA PHE A 201 -10.53 -6.00 9.29
C PHE A 201 -10.05 -4.64 9.76
N ALA A 202 -10.73 -3.58 9.32
CA ALA A 202 -10.57 -2.24 9.86
C ALA A 202 -11.70 -1.98 10.88
N PRO A 203 -11.44 -2.02 12.20
CA PRO A 203 -12.43 -1.63 13.19
C PRO A 203 -12.83 -0.17 13.02
N LYS A 204 -13.99 0.19 13.57
CA LYS A 204 -14.45 1.57 13.57
C LYS A 204 -13.43 2.49 14.26
N HIS A 205 -13.16 3.64 13.65
CA HIS A 205 -12.31 4.67 14.23
C HIS A 205 -12.92 5.18 15.53
N ASP A 206 -12.08 5.30 16.56
CA ASP A 206 -12.42 6.13 17.72
C ASP A 206 -12.26 7.62 17.39
N ASP A 207 -12.64 8.48 18.33
CA ASP A 207 -12.56 9.93 18.15
C ASP A 207 -11.11 10.41 17.90
N SER A 208 -10.11 9.71 18.44
CA SER A 208 -8.70 10.07 18.25
C SER A 208 -8.24 9.83 16.82
N ARG A 209 -8.56 8.66 16.25
CA ARG A 209 -8.22 8.30 14.86
C ARG A 209 -9.00 9.16 13.88
N LYS A 210 -10.25 9.48 14.20
CA LYS A 210 -11.04 10.43 13.41
C LYS A 210 -10.39 11.80 13.34
N GLY A 211 -9.91 12.34 14.48
CA GLY A 211 -9.23 13.64 14.50
C GLY A 211 -7.96 13.67 13.63
N GLN A 212 -7.16 12.59 13.65
CA GLN A 212 -5.98 12.48 12.79
C GLN A 212 -6.34 12.42 11.30
N HIS A 213 -7.34 11.61 10.94
CA HIS A 213 -7.85 11.56 9.57
C HIS A 213 -8.31 12.94 9.10
N ASP A 214 -9.04 13.67 9.94
CA ASP A 214 -9.56 15.00 9.60
C ASP A 214 -8.42 16.02 9.41
N THR A 215 -7.37 15.94 10.24
CA THR A 215 -6.18 16.82 10.12
C THR A 215 -5.41 16.53 8.82
N SER A 216 -5.31 15.26 8.46
CA SER A 216 -4.64 14.81 7.23
C SER A 216 -5.42 15.19 5.97
N SER A 217 -6.75 15.24 6.08
CA SER A 217 -7.65 15.61 4.98
C SER A 217 -7.52 17.07 4.54
N LEU A 218 -6.93 17.94 5.36
CA LEU A 218 -6.66 19.35 5.01
C LEU A 218 -5.83 19.51 3.72
N TYR A 219 -5.01 18.51 3.40
CA TYR A 219 -4.12 18.53 2.23
C TYR A 219 -4.69 17.79 1.01
N HIS A 220 -5.93 17.27 1.10
CA HIS A 220 -6.62 16.65 -0.03
C HIS A 220 -6.65 17.51 -1.31
N PRO A 221 -6.89 18.84 -1.25
CA PRO A 221 -6.90 19.67 -2.46
C PRO A 221 -5.56 19.66 -3.22
N TYR A 222 -4.44 19.51 -2.52
CA TYR A 222 -3.12 19.39 -3.16
C TYR A 222 -3.00 18.05 -3.91
N ASN A 223 -3.32 16.96 -3.23
CA ASN A 223 -3.31 15.62 -3.82
C ASN A 223 -4.29 15.51 -5.00
N GLU A 224 -5.44 16.17 -4.93
CA GLU A 224 -6.40 16.26 -6.03
C GLU A 224 -5.80 16.95 -7.26
N GLN A 225 -5.05 18.04 -7.07
CA GLN A 225 -4.38 18.72 -8.18
C GLN A 225 -3.33 17.82 -8.84
N VAL A 226 -2.54 17.09 -8.04
CA VAL A 226 -1.59 16.09 -8.55
C VAL A 226 -2.32 15.03 -9.37
N PHE A 227 -3.41 14.48 -8.83
CA PHE A 227 -4.22 13.48 -9.53
C PHE A 227 -4.78 14.00 -10.86
N THR A 228 -5.34 15.21 -10.85
CA THR A 228 -5.93 15.85 -12.03
C THR A 228 -4.89 16.12 -13.09
N HIS A 229 -3.71 16.59 -12.69
CA HIS A 229 -2.62 16.83 -13.62
C HIS A 229 -2.11 15.52 -14.24
N LYS A 230 -2.15 14.43 -13.48
CA LYS A 230 -1.72 13.10 -13.93
C LYS A 230 -2.73 12.42 -14.85
N TRP A 231 -4.03 12.54 -14.59
CA TRP A 231 -5.06 11.76 -15.28
C TRP A 231 -6.03 12.57 -16.15
N ALA A 232 -6.03 13.90 -16.05
CA ALA A 232 -6.97 14.83 -16.70
C ALA A 232 -8.47 14.59 -16.45
N ASP A 233 -8.83 13.51 -15.76
CA ASP A 233 -10.21 13.17 -15.41
C ASP A 233 -10.29 12.79 -13.93
N LYS A 234 -11.00 13.62 -13.17
CA LYS A 234 -11.20 13.43 -11.72
C LYS A 234 -12.27 12.39 -11.39
N SER A 235 -13.08 11.95 -12.36
CA SER A 235 -14.16 10.99 -12.11
C SER A 235 -13.63 9.67 -11.54
N PHE A 236 -12.42 9.27 -11.95
CA PHE A 236 -11.75 8.05 -11.50
C PHE A 236 -11.14 8.11 -10.09
N VAL A 237 -11.26 9.25 -9.39
CA VAL A 237 -10.96 9.32 -7.96
C VAL A 237 -11.97 8.49 -7.15
N GLY A 238 -13.24 8.56 -7.56
CA GLY A 238 -14.38 7.98 -6.86
C GLY A 238 -14.60 6.51 -7.17
N ALA A 239 -15.86 6.09 -7.11
CA ALA A 239 -16.25 4.72 -7.38
C ALA A 239 -16.11 4.38 -8.87
N TRP A 240 -15.59 3.18 -9.15
CA TRP A 240 -15.54 2.59 -10.47
C TRP A 240 -15.43 1.06 -10.35
N SER A 241 -15.91 0.37 -11.37
CA SER A 241 -16.02 -1.10 -11.40
C SER A 241 -15.43 -1.68 -12.68
N PHE A 242 -15.62 -2.99 -12.87
CA PHE A 242 -15.17 -3.74 -14.04
C PHE A 242 -15.54 -3.13 -15.38
N THR A 243 -16.70 -2.47 -15.47
CA THR A 243 -17.19 -1.85 -16.71
C THR A 243 -16.36 -0.65 -17.16
N ASP A 244 -15.57 -0.08 -16.26
CA ASP A 244 -14.95 1.23 -16.43
C ASP A 244 -13.47 1.11 -16.85
N ALA A 245 -12.89 -0.09 -16.88
CA ALA A 245 -11.47 -0.28 -17.21
C ALA A 245 -11.11 0.18 -18.63
N ALA A 246 -12.00 -0.05 -19.61
CA ALA A 246 -11.82 0.47 -20.96
C ALA A 246 -11.92 2.00 -21.04
N GLN A 247 -12.51 2.63 -20.02
CA GLN A 247 -12.71 4.07 -19.90
C GLN A 247 -11.60 4.74 -19.09
N ILE A 248 -10.67 3.98 -18.49
CA ILE A 248 -9.56 4.55 -17.72
C ILE A 248 -8.75 5.52 -18.61
N PRO A 249 -8.62 6.79 -18.19
CA PRO A 249 -7.97 7.81 -18.99
C PRO A 249 -6.52 7.47 -19.31
N ALA A 250 -5.99 8.07 -20.37
CA ALA A 250 -4.56 8.06 -20.62
C ALA A 250 -3.84 8.91 -19.57
N MET A 251 -2.74 8.39 -19.02
CA MET A 251 -1.89 9.15 -18.11
C MET A 251 -1.24 10.30 -18.89
N GLN A 252 -1.46 11.53 -18.42
CA GLN A 252 -0.90 12.76 -19.02
C GLN A 252 0.47 13.11 -18.44
N ASN A 253 0.71 12.78 -17.17
CA ASN A 253 1.96 13.13 -16.48
C ASN A 253 2.55 11.93 -15.72
N GLN A 254 3.60 11.36 -16.31
CA GLN A 254 4.36 10.27 -15.70
C GLN A 254 5.10 10.71 -14.43
N GLN A 255 5.34 9.78 -13.51
CA GLN A 255 6.15 10.06 -12.32
C GLN A 255 7.65 9.97 -12.66
N TYR A 256 8.49 10.57 -11.82
CA TYR A 256 9.94 10.48 -12.00
C TYR A 256 10.53 9.31 -11.22
N VAL A 257 11.67 8.82 -11.69
CA VAL A 257 12.49 7.86 -10.94
C VAL A 257 13.00 8.53 -9.67
N THR A 258 12.68 7.95 -8.53
CA THR A 258 13.03 8.41 -7.18
C THR A 258 14.11 7.52 -6.55
N TYR A 259 14.08 6.22 -6.85
CA TYR A 259 14.96 5.18 -6.33
C TYR A 259 15.69 4.50 -7.49
N PRO A 260 16.66 5.15 -8.15
CA PRO A 260 17.29 4.60 -9.36
C PRO A 260 17.97 3.24 -9.12
N TYR A 261 18.44 2.98 -7.92
CA TYR A 261 19.02 1.68 -7.54
C TYR A 261 18.02 0.52 -7.49
N PHE A 262 16.72 0.81 -7.52
CA PHE A 262 15.63 -0.17 -7.48
C PHE A 262 14.74 -0.08 -8.73
N GLU A 263 14.42 1.12 -9.18
CA GLU A 263 13.51 1.32 -10.31
C GLU A 263 14.16 1.02 -11.66
N THR A 264 15.50 1.00 -11.76
CA THR A 264 16.19 0.65 -13.02
C THR A 264 15.92 -0.79 -13.46
N HIS A 265 15.53 -1.70 -12.54
CA HIS A 265 15.15 -3.06 -12.89
C HIS A 265 13.95 -3.14 -13.86
N PHE A 266 13.06 -2.14 -13.85
CA PHE A 266 11.86 -2.12 -14.70
C PHE A 266 11.67 -0.85 -15.53
N THR A 267 12.47 0.20 -15.30
CA THR A 267 12.38 1.45 -16.08
C THR A 267 13.40 1.54 -17.21
N LYS A 268 14.45 0.70 -17.21
CA LYS A 268 15.53 0.77 -18.21
C LYS A 268 15.04 0.72 -19.65
N ASP A 269 14.03 -0.09 -19.95
CA ASP A 269 13.49 -0.29 -21.30
C ASP A 269 12.26 0.59 -21.59
N GLY A 270 11.99 1.55 -20.73
CA GLY A 270 10.80 2.39 -20.76
C GLY A 270 9.64 1.75 -19.99
N HIS A 271 9.15 2.47 -18.98
CA HIS A 271 7.97 2.07 -18.23
C HIS A 271 6.85 3.11 -18.44
N PRO A 272 5.61 2.72 -18.73
CA PRO A 272 4.54 3.67 -19.09
C PRO A 272 4.20 4.65 -17.97
N CYS A 273 4.47 4.29 -16.71
CA CYS A 273 4.28 5.20 -15.57
C CYS A 273 5.41 6.22 -15.35
N TYR A 274 6.58 6.07 -16.00
CA TYR A 274 7.79 6.84 -15.67
C TYR A 274 8.30 7.70 -16.81
N ALA A 275 8.56 8.96 -16.48
CA ALA A 275 9.34 9.84 -17.33
C ALA A 275 10.82 9.49 -17.16
N MET A 276 11.42 8.87 -18.17
CA MET A 276 12.86 8.67 -18.20
C MET A 276 13.55 9.96 -18.63
N PRO A 277 14.62 10.40 -17.95
CA PRO A 277 15.47 11.46 -18.49
C PRO A 277 15.91 11.02 -19.89
N CYS A 278 15.76 11.89 -20.89
CA CYS A 278 16.17 11.62 -22.26
C CYS A 278 17.59 11.05 -22.26
N ARG A 279 17.81 9.86 -22.84
CA ARG A 279 19.09 9.12 -22.86
C ARG A 279 20.25 9.87 -23.52
N SER A 280 20.10 11.14 -23.88
CA SER A 280 20.98 11.86 -24.79
C SER A 280 22.37 12.22 -24.24
N ARG A 281 22.85 11.68 -23.11
CA ARG A 281 24.16 12.07 -22.53
C ARG A 281 24.97 10.99 -21.80
N LEU A 282 24.58 9.72 -21.80
CA LEU A 282 25.38 8.66 -21.15
C LEU A 282 26.21 7.81 -22.12
N ASP A 283 26.12 8.07 -23.42
CA ASP A 283 26.95 7.44 -24.46
C ASP A 283 28.09 8.37 -24.95
N ALA A 284 28.57 9.28 -24.10
CA ALA A 284 29.70 10.18 -24.38
C ALA A 284 30.85 9.98 -23.40
#